data_AF-A0AAE1KFZ8-F1
#
_entry.id   AF-A0AAE1KFZ8-F1
#
_cell.length_a   1.000
_cell.length_b   1.000
_cell.length_c   1.000
_cell.angle_alpha   90.00
_cell.angle_beta   90.00
_cell.angle_gamma   90.00
#
_symmetry.space_group_name_H-M   'P 1'
#
loop_
_entity.id
_entity.type
_entity.pdbx_description
1 polymer ?
#
loop_
_entity_poly.entity_id
_entity_poly.type
_entity_poly.pdbx_seq_one_letter_code
_entity_poly.pdbx_strand_id
1 'polypeptide(L)'
;MELKGQMVMCPESDSLLFVGSPLLDGITALTSRGLYLSDIPIHDATRDVILVGEQSRAQDGLKRRMANLKDSIEETNNAVDKEREKNVSLLHLIFPPDIAKRLWLGGFDS
;
A
#
# COMPACT_ATOMS: atom_id res chain seq x y z
N MET A 1 0.99 -15.51 27.46
CA MET A 1 1.61 -15.87 26.15
C MET A 1 0.94 -17.15 25.70
N GLU A 2 0.34 -17.15 24.51
CA GLU A 2 -0.34 -18.33 23.96
C GLU A 2 0.62 -19.08 23.04
N LEU A 3 0.68 -20.40 23.22
CA LEU A 3 1.50 -21.32 22.43
C LEU A 3 0.58 -22.33 21.77
N LYS A 4 0.79 -22.59 20.47
CA LYS A 4 0.12 -23.66 19.74
C LYS A 4 1.14 -24.73 19.42
N GLY A 5 0.82 -25.99 19.70
CA GLY A 5 1.76 -27.08 19.53
C GLY A 5 1.15 -28.44 19.77
N GLN A 6 2.03 -29.43 19.89
CA GLN A 6 1.71 -30.82 20.15
C GLN A 6 2.46 -31.32 21.38
N MET A 7 1.85 -32.29 22.07
CA MET A 7 2.50 -33.02 23.16
C MET A 7 2.97 -34.37 22.63
N VAL A 8 4.22 -34.73 22.90
CA VAL A 8 4.87 -35.95 22.45
C VAL A 8 5.37 -36.73 23.66
N MET A 9 4.97 -37.99 23.79
CA MET A 9 5.49 -38.88 24.83
C MET A 9 6.94 -39.28 24.50
N CYS A 10 7.83 -39.20 25.48
CA CYS A 10 9.24 -39.56 25.40
C CYS A 10 9.53 -40.75 26.35
N PRO A 11 9.35 -42.01 25.89
CA PRO A 11 9.39 -43.19 26.74
C PRO A 11 10.72 -43.38 27.49
N GLU A 12 11.84 -43.00 26.88
CA GLU A 12 13.19 -43.16 27.43
C GLU A 12 13.41 -42.35 28.71
N SER A 13 12.61 -41.30 28.90
CA SER A 13 12.67 -40.37 30.03
C SER A 13 11.41 -40.35 30.89
N ASP A 14 10.42 -41.18 30.55
CA ASP A 14 9.08 -41.19 31.13
C ASP A 14 8.47 -39.78 31.26
N SER A 15 8.57 -38.98 30.19
CA SER A 15 8.16 -37.58 30.17
C SER A 15 7.33 -37.21 28.95
N LEU A 16 6.65 -36.06 29.03
CA LEU A 16 5.85 -35.50 27.95
C LEU A 16 6.48 -34.18 27.48
N LEU A 17 6.97 -34.17 26.24
CA LEU A 17 7.58 -33.01 25.60
C LEU A 17 6.51 -32.18 24.87
N PHE A 18 6.45 -30.89 25.17
CA PHE A 18 5.64 -29.95 24.39
C PHE A 18 6.50 -29.28 23.31
N VAL A 19 6.08 -29.39 22.05
CA VAL A 19 6.71 -28.73 20.91
C VAL A 19 5.69 -27.82 20.25
N GLY A 20 5.97 -26.53 20.17
CA GLY A 20 5.05 -25.56 19.61
C GLY A 20 5.67 -24.21 19.32
N SER A 21 4.84 -23.34 18.75
CA SER A 21 5.20 -22.00 18.30
C SER A 21 4.25 -20.97 18.93
N PRO A 22 4.72 -19.73 19.16
CA PRO A 22 3.87 -18.69 19.75
C PRO A 22 2.76 -18.26 18.78
N LEU A 23 1.55 -18.11 19.29
CA LEU A 23 0.41 -17.61 18.52
C LEU A 23 0.38 -16.08 18.58
N LEU A 24 0.72 -15.44 17.46
CA LEU A 24 0.95 -13.99 17.36
C LEU A 24 0.51 -13.46 16.00
N ASP A 25 0.06 -12.21 15.98
CA ASP A 25 -0.39 -11.50 14.77
C ASP A 25 0.58 -10.35 14.41
N GLY A 26 1.69 -10.71 13.77
CA GLY A 26 2.70 -9.76 13.28
C GLY A 26 3.86 -9.46 14.24
N ILE A 27 4.80 -8.64 13.76
CA ILE A 27 6.06 -8.32 14.46
C ILE A 27 5.81 -7.46 15.71
N THR A 28 4.81 -6.58 15.68
CA THR A 28 4.45 -5.75 16.84
C THR A 28 3.98 -6.62 18.01
N ALA A 29 3.22 -7.69 17.74
CA ALA A 29 2.75 -8.61 18.77
C ALA A 29 3.91 -9.39 19.41
N LEU A 30 4.90 -9.82 18.62
CA LEU A 30 6.16 -10.40 19.13
C LEU A 30 6.85 -9.47 20.11
N THR A 31 7.14 -8.25 19.65
CA THR A 31 7.92 -7.27 20.42
C THR A 31 7.19 -6.86 21.70
N SER A 32 5.86 -6.73 21.66
CA SER A 32 5.02 -6.42 22.84
C SER A 32 5.10 -7.50 23.94
N ARG A 33 5.49 -8.72 23.58
CA ARG A 33 5.68 -9.85 24.51
C ARG A 33 7.16 -10.13 24.80
N GLY A 34 8.06 -9.24 24.40
CA GLY A 34 9.51 -9.39 24.61
C GLY A 34 10.17 -10.45 23.72
N LEU A 35 9.49 -10.90 22.67
CA LEU A 35 10.01 -11.84 21.69
C LEU A 35 10.46 -11.10 20.43
N TYR A 36 11.41 -11.69 19.72
CA TYR A 36 11.94 -11.19 18.46
C TYR A 36 11.78 -12.23 17.36
N LEU A 37 11.86 -11.79 16.11
CA LEU A 37 11.81 -12.69 14.96
C LEU A 37 12.97 -13.71 14.96
N SER A 38 14.11 -13.36 15.58
CA SER A 38 15.25 -14.27 15.77
C SER A 38 14.92 -15.47 16.67
N ASP A 39 13.91 -15.35 17.53
CA ASP A 39 13.53 -16.41 18.47
C ASP A 39 12.67 -17.48 17.80
N ILE A 40 12.16 -17.22 16.59
CA ILE A 40 11.44 -18.19 15.76
C ILE A 40 12.45 -18.85 14.79
N PRO A 41 12.66 -20.17 14.85
CA PRO A 41 13.58 -20.86 13.95
C PRO A 41 13.25 -20.63 12.47
N ILE A 42 14.27 -20.63 11.62
CA ILE A 42 14.11 -20.37 10.17
C ILE A 42 13.26 -21.41 9.42
N HIS A 43 13.11 -22.61 9.99
CA HIS A 43 12.32 -23.70 9.42
C HIS A 43 10.88 -23.72 9.96
N ASP A 44 10.56 -22.88 10.93
CA ASP A 44 9.20 -22.75 11.46
C ASP A 44 8.36 -21.88 10.53
N ALA A 45 7.30 -22.46 9.96
CA ALA A 45 6.39 -21.78 9.04
C ALA A 45 5.72 -20.53 9.65
N THR A 46 5.62 -20.44 10.97
CA THR A 46 5.08 -19.26 11.66
C THR A 46 5.90 -18.00 11.34
N ARG A 47 7.21 -18.15 11.11
CA ARG A 47 8.11 -17.05 10.72
C ARG A 47 7.68 -16.43 9.39
N ASP A 48 7.41 -17.27 8.39
CA ASP A 48 7.01 -16.84 7.06
C ASP A 48 5.62 -16.19 7.08
N VAL A 49 4.69 -16.75 7.84
CA VAL A 49 3.34 -16.18 8.02
C VAL A 49 3.41 -14.76 8.58
N ILE A 50 4.22 -14.54 9.62
CA ILE A 50 4.40 -13.20 10.23
C ILE A 50 4.99 -12.22 9.20
N LEU A 51 6.02 -12.63 8.45
CA LEU A 51 6.66 -11.80 7.44
C LEU A 51 5.71 -11.43 6.30
N VAL A 52 4.95 -12.39 5.77
CA VAL A 52 3.95 -12.16 4.72
C VAL A 52 2.84 -11.22 5.22
N GLY A 53 2.40 -11.38 6.46
CA GLY A 53 1.41 -10.49 7.09
C GLY A 53 1.90 -9.04 7.17
N GLU A 54 3.12 -8.82 7.64
CA GLU A 54 3.71 -7.47 7.72
C GLU A 54 3.97 -6.87 6.34
N GLN A 55 4.44 -7.66 5.37
CA GLN A 55 4.59 -7.22 3.99
C GLN A 55 3.24 -6.80 3.38
N SER A 56 2.19 -7.58 3.63
CA SER A 56 0.84 -7.27 3.13
C SER A 56 0.32 -5.95 3.70
N ARG A 57 0.48 -5.72 5.01
CA ARG A 57 0.12 -4.45 5.67
C ARG A 57 0.83 -3.25 5.05
N ALA A 58 2.13 -3.37 4.82
CA ALA A 58 2.93 -2.31 4.19
C ALA A 58 2.46 -2.03 2.74
N GLN A 59 2.18 -3.09 1.98
CA GLN A 59 1.70 -2.97 0.61
C GLN A 59 0.30 -2.36 0.53
N ASP A 60 -0.61 -2.70 1.44
CA ASP A 60 -1.96 -2.16 1.46
C ASP A 60 -1.96 -0.64 1.71
N GLY A 61 -1.09 -0.16 2.61
CA GLY A 61 -0.89 1.26 2.83
C GLY A 61 -0.43 2.00 1.57
N LEU A 62 0.50 1.41 0.82
CA LEU A 62 0.98 1.97 -0.45
C LEU A 62 -0.12 1.97 -1.52
N LYS A 63 -0.84 0.86 -1.71
CA LYS A 63 -1.93 0.75 -2.68
C LYS A 63 -2.99 1.82 -2.48
N ARG A 64 -3.39 2.08 -1.23
CA ARG A 64 -4.36 3.14 -0.91
C ARG A 64 -3.86 4.53 -1.29
N ARG A 65 -2.58 4.84 -1.00
CA ARG A 65 -1.98 6.12 -1.39
C ARG A 65 -1.92 6.30 -2.90
N MET A 66 -1.60 5.24 -3.64
CA MET A 66 -1.58 5.28 -5.11
C MET A 66 -2.99 5.48 -5.69
N ALA A 67 -4.01 4.83 -5.13
CA ALA A 67 -5.40 5.04 -5.53
C ALA A 67 -5.81 6.51 -5.34
N ASN A 68 -5.60 7.07 -4.15
CA ASN A 68 -5.94 8.47 -3.87
C ASN A 68 -5.20 9.46 -4.78
N LEU A 69 -3.91 9.20 -5.08
CA LEU A 69 -3.13 10.04 -5.98
C LEU A 69 -3.70 9.99 -7.41
N LYS A 70 -4.07 8.79 -7.88
CA LYS A 70 -4.67 8.61 -9.20
C LYS A 70 -5.97 9.40 -9.33
N ASP A 71 -6.84 9.32 -8.32
CA ASP A 71 -8.12 10.03 -8.31
C ASP A 71 -7.89 11.56 -8.34
N SER A 72 -6.94 12.06 -7.54
CA SER A 72 -6.59 13.49 -7.52
C SER A 72 -6.02 13.99 -8.86
N ILE A 73 -5.21 13.17 -9.54
CA ILE A 73 -4.69 13.48 -10.88
C ILE A 73 -5.84 13.57 -11.89
N GLU A 74 -6.78 12.62 -11.84
CA GLU A 74 -7.93 12.59 -12.74
C GLU A 74 -8.83 13.83 -12.54
N GLU A 75 -9.13 14.18 -11.29
CA GLU A 75 -9.88 15.40 -10.95
C GLU A 75 -9.17 16.66 -11.43
N THR A 76 -7.86 16.77 -11.22
CA THR A 76 -7.07 17.93 -11.65
C THR A 76 -7.04 18.05 -13.16
N ASN A 77 -6.88 16.94 -13.88
CA ASN A 77 -6.90 16.94 -15.34
C ASN A 77 -8.27 17.40 -15.89
N ASN A 78 -9.36 16.90 -15.30
CA ASN A 78 -10.71 17.32 -15.66
C ASN A 78 -10.95 18.82 -15.38
N ALA A 79 -10.40 19.36 -14.30
CA ALA A 79 -10.49 20.80 -14.00
C ALA A 79 -9.70 21.65 -15.01
N VAL A 80 -8.51 21.20 -15.39
CA VAL A 80 -7.69 21.84 -16.43
C VAL A 80 -8.43 21.86 -17.77
N ASP A 81 -9.04 20.74 -18.17
CA ASP A 81 -9.77 20.67 -19.45
C ASP A 81 -10.99 21.60 -19.48
N LYS A 82 -11.73 21.70 -18.36
CA LYS A 82 -12.83 22.68 -18.23
C LYS A 82 -12.34 24.13 -18.34
N GLU A 83 -11.21 24.44 -17.72
CA GLU A 83 -10.67 25.81 -17.77
C GLU A 83 -10.14 26.16 -19.17
N ARG A 84 -9.57 25.17 -19.87
CA ARG A 84 -9.20 25.30 -21.28
C ARG A 84 -10.42 25.59 -22.16
N GLU A 85 -11.52 24.87 -21.96
CA GLU A 85 -12.76 25.08 -22.71
C GLU A 85 -13.33 26.49 -22.49
N LYS A 86 -13.36 26.96 -21.23
CA LYS A 86 -13.77 28.34 -20.92
C LYS A 86 -12.88 29.37 -21.60
N ASN A 87 -11.56 29.19 -21.56
CA ASN A 87 -10.61 30.10 -22.20
C ASN A 87 -10.84 30.18 -23.72
N VAL A 88 -11.07 29.05 -24.38
CA VAL A 88 -11.40 29.01 -25.83
C VAL A 88 -12.73 29.73 -26.11
N SER A 89 -13.76 29.49 -25.30
CA SER A 89 -15.06 30.15 -25.43
C SER A 89 -14.95 31.68 -25.29
N LEU A 90 -14.18 32.15 -24.30
CA LEU A 90 -13.92 33.58 -24.08
C LEU A 90 -13.17 34.22 -25.25
N LEU A 91 -12.17 33.54 -25.83
CA LEU A 91 -11.47 34.04 -27.01
C LEU A 91 -12.42 34.24 -28.20
N HIS A 92 -13.37 33.32 -28.41
CA HIS A 92 -14.37 33.44 -29.46
C HIS A 92 -15.41 34.54 -29.22
N LEU A 93 -15.62 34.96 -27.97
CA LEU A 93 -16.49 36.10 -27.66
C LEU A 93 -15.83 37.45 -27.98
N ILE A 94 -14.50 37.51 -27.85
CA ILE A 94 -13.72 38.74 -27.99
C ILE A 94 -13.21 38.93 -29.44
N PHE A 95 -12.82 37.84 -30.11
CA PHE A 95 -12.16 37.89 -31.41
C PHE A 95 -12.90 37.06 -32.47
N PRO A 96 -12.83 37.46 -33.75
CA PRO A 96 -13.24 36.62 -34.87
C PRO A 96 -12.56 35.23 -34.84
N PRO A 97 -13.20 34.18 -35.38
CA PRO A 97 -12.74 32.79 -35.23
C PRO A 97 -11.28 32.54 -35.60
N ASP A 98 -10.80 33.16 -36.69
CA ASP A 98 -9.42 33.00 -37.16
C ASP A 98 -8.38 33.58 -36.21
N ILE A 99 -8.70 34.68 -35.52
CA ILE A 99 -7.83 35.35 -34.55
C ILE A 99 -7.83 34.56 -33.24
N ALA A 100 -9.01 34.13 -32.76
CA ALA A 100 -9.14 33.29 -31.56
C ALA A 100 -8.34 31.98 -31.68
N LYS A 101 -8.43 31.30 -32.83
CA LYS A 101 -7.69 30.06 -33.11
C LYS A 101 -6.17 30.26 -33.11
N ARG A 102 -5.68 31.37 -33.69
CA ARG A 102 -4.26 31.72 -33.69
C ARG A 102 -3.72 32.00 -32.29
N LEU A 103 -4.48 32.70 -31.45
CA LEU A 103 -4.10 32.99 -30.06
C LEU A 103 -4.06 31.73 -29.19
N TRP A 104 -5.03 30.83 -29.36
CA TRP A 104 -5.09 29.57 -28.61
C TRP A 104 -3.91 28.63 -28.90
N LEU A 105 -3.47 28.56 -30.16
CA LEU A 105 -2.36 27.71 -30.60
C LEU A 105 -0.97 28.27 -30.23
N GLY A 106 -0.90 29.35 -29.43
CA GLY A 106 0.37 29.95 -28.99
C GLY A 106 0.95 30.97 -29.98
N GLY A 107 0.10 31.65 -30.75
CA GLY A 107 0.53 32.55 -31.81
C GLY A 107 1.44 33.69 -31.35
N PHE A 108 2.76 33.49 -31.48
CA PHE A 108 3.78 34.33 -32.12
C PHE A 108 5.13 33.58 -31.98
N ASP A 109 5.24 32.35 -32.48
CA ASP A 109 6.55 31.88 -32.95
C ASP A 109 6.75 32.45 -34.36
N SER A 110 7.87 33.15 -34.51
CA SER A 110 8.27 33.96 -35.66
C SER A 110 8.51 33.15 -36.93
#